data_AF-A0A2M8P925-F1
#
_entry.id   AF-A0A2M8P925-F1
#
_cell.length_a   1.000
_cell.length_b   1.000
_cell.length_c   1.000
_cell.angle_alpha   90.00
_cell.angle_beta   90.00
_cell.angle_gamma   90.00
#
_symmetry.space_group_name_H-M   'P 1'
#
loop_
_entity.id
_entity.type
_entity.pdbx_description
1 polymer ?
#
loop_
_entity_poly.entity_id
_entity_poly.type
_entity_poly.pdbx_seq_one_letter_code
_entity_poly.pdbx_strand_id
1 'polypeptide(L)' 'MYTHFERGDLVPVYRTLLADLETPVSVYMKLAQAGQPAFLLESVEGGEQVGRYSFIGVNPKGVLSVKDNIV' A
#
# COMPACT_ATOMS: atom_id res chain seq x y z
N MET A 1 19.11 0.52 -10.79
CA MET A 1 18.41 -0.24 -9.74
C MET A 1 16.92 -0.34 -10.08
N TYR A 2 16.54 -1.14 -11.10
CA TYR A 2 15.15 -1.52 -11.45
C TYR A 2 15.20 -2.74 -12.41
N THR A 3 15.84 -3.84 -12.02
CA THR A 3 16.08 -4.99 -12.92
C THR A 3 14.94 -6.02 -12.93
N HIS A 4 13.82 -5.78 -12.27
CA HIS A 4 12.71 -6.75 -12.19
C HIS A 4 11.62 -6.59 -13.27
N PHE A 5 11.66 -5.52 -14.08
CA PHE A 5 10.63 -5.22 -15.08
C PHE A 5 11.07 -5.50 -16.52
N GLU A 6 12.19 -6.20 -16.74
CA GLU A 6 12.82 -6.36 -18.06
C GLU A 6 11.95 -7.10 -19.10
N ARG A 7 10.89 -7.80 -18.68
CA ARG A 7 9.93 -8.47 -19.58
C ARG A 7 8.62 -7.71 -19.83
N GLY A 8 8.37 -6.61 -19.12
CA GLY A 8 7.16 -5.79 -19.31
C GLY A 8 5.87 -6.36 -18.70
N ASP A 9 5.94 -7.43 -17.91
CA ASP A 9 4.75 -8.10 -17.34
C ASP A 9 4.02 -7.26 -16.26
N LEU A 10 4.68 -6.23 -15.73
CA LEU A 10 4.11 -5.29 -14.76
C LEU A 10 4.72 -3.91 -14.95
N VAL A 11 3.90 -2.90 -15.23
CA VAL A 11 4.35 -1.51 -15.42
C VAL A 11 3.67 -0.62 -14.37
N PRO A 12 4.41 -0.04 -13.41
CA PRO A 12 3.83 0.88 -12.44
C PRO A 12 3.52 2.22 -13.11
N VAL A 13 2.26 2.62 -13.10
CA VAL A 13 1.83 3.96 -13.51
C VAL A 13 1.63 4.79 -12.25
N TYR A 14 2.35 5.89 -12.11
CA TYR A 14 2.35 6.69 -10.89
C TYR A 14 2.40 8.18 -11.18
N ARG A 15 2.03 8.96 -10.16
CA ARG A 15 2.25 10.40 -10.09
C ARG A 15 2.53 10.81 -8.65
N THR A 16 3.28 11.88 -8.47
CA THR A 16 3.48 12.51 -7.16
C THR A 16 2.46 13.62 -6.98
N LEU A 17 1.91 13.75 -5.77
CA LEU A 17 0.91 14.74 -5.38
C LEU A 17 1.39 15.47 -4.12
N LEU A 18 1.00 16.74 -3.97
CA LEU A 18 1.14 17.46 -2.70
C LEU A 18 0.12 16.90 -1.70
N ALA A 19 0.58 16.67 -0.48
CA ALA A 19 -0.20 16.02 0.57
C ALA A 19 0.09 16.63 1.96
N ASP A 20 0.50 17.90 2.00
CA ASP A 20 0.98 18.58 3.22
C ASP A 20 -0.08 18.66 4.33
N LEU A 21 -1.37 18.55 3.97
CA LEU A 21 -2.51 18.52 4.90
C LEU A 21 -3.02 17.11 5.17
N GLU A 22 -2.37 16.09 4.61
CA GLU A 22 -2.77 14.71 4.76
C GLU A 22 -1.86 14.02 5.76
N THR A 23 -2.45 13.25 6.66
CA THR A 23 -1.76 12.18 7.40
C THR A 23 -1.97 10.85 6.67
N PRO A 24 -1.08 9.87 6.84
CA PRO A 24 -1.27 8.53 6.26
C PRO A 24 -2.66 7.93 6.55
N VAL A 25 -3.16 8.12 7.78
CA VAL A 25 -4.52 7.68 8.17
C VAL A 25 -5.60 8.39 7.37
N SER A 26 -5.50 9.72 7.19
CA SER A 26 -6.49 10.47 6.40
C SER A 26 -6.51 10.05 4.91
N VAL A 27 -5.33 9.76 4.33
CA VAL A 27 -5.23 9.22 2.97
C VAL A 27 -5.83 7.82 2.90
N TYR A 28 -5.54 6.95 3.88
CA TYR A 28 -6.11 5.61 3.95
C TYR A 28 -7.65 5.68 3.98
N MET A 29 -8.24 6.52 4.82
CA MET A 29 -9.70 6.67 4.91
C MET A 29 -10.31 7.18 3.60
N LYS A 30 -9.62 8.05 2.87
CA LYS A 30 -10.06 8.53 1.54
C LYS A 30 -9.97 7.43 0.48
N LEU A 31 -8.85 6.70 0.42
CA LEU A 31 -8.61 5.68 -0.60
C LEU A 31 -9.37 4.38 -0.35
N ALA A 32 -9.59 3.99 0.92
CA ALA A 32 -10.30 2.76 1.28
C ALA A 32 -11.76 2.74 0.79
N GLN A 33 -12.31 3.91 0.47
CA GLN A 33 -13.63 4.05 -0.18
C GLN A 33 -13.63 3.54 -1.62
N ALA A 34 -12.46 3.42 -2.26
CA ALA A 34 -12.34 2.88 -3.62
C ALA A 34 -12.54 1.35 -3.68
N GLY A 35 -12.48 0.64 -2.56
CA GLY A 35 -12.78 -0.78 -2.48
C GLY A 35 -12.01 -1.51 -1.38
N GLN A 36 -12.56 -2.65 -0.97
CA GLN A 36 -12.01 -3.54 0.04
C GLN A 36 -11.51 -4.86 -0.61
N PRO A 37 -10.54 -5.56 -0.01
CA PRO A 37 -9.84 -5.18 1.23
C PRO A 37 -8.88 -4.01 1.03
N ALA A 38 -8.58 -3.31 2.13
CA ALA A 38 -7.64 -2.21 2.18
C ALA A 38 -6.67 -2.39 3.35
N PHE A 39 -5.45 -1.84 3.23
CA PHE A 39 -4.48 -1.82 4.32
C PHE A 39 -3.73 -0.49 4.38
N LEU A 40 -3.25 -0.16 5.58
CA LEU A 40 -2.26 0.86 5.87
C LEU A 40 -1.13 0.20 6.66
N LEU A 41 0.10 0.32 6.17
CA LEU A 41 1.30 -0.14 6.85
C LEU A 41 2.18 1.06 7.18
N GLU A 42 2.53 1.18 8.46
CA GLU A 42 3.43 2.22 8.96
C GLU A 42 4.58 1.56 9.71
N SER A 43 5.79 2.07 9.51
CA SER A 43 6.95 1.63 10.29
C SER A 43 7.05 2.46 11.56
N VAL A 44 7.42 1.83 12.67
CA VAL A 44 7.74 2.50 13.94
C VAL A 44 9.13 2.07 14.38
N GLU A 45 10.04 3.03 14.50
CA GLU A 45 11.40 2.82 15.03
C GLU A 45 11.43 3.23 16.51
N GLY A 46 11.95 2.34 17.37
CA GLY A 46 12.11 2.63 18.80
C GLY A 46 10.81 2.88 19.59
N GLY A 47 9.64 2.60 19.00
CA GLY A 47 8.32 2.74 19.64
C GLY A 47 7.71 4.15 19.58
N GLU A 48 8.46 5.17 19.15
CA GLU A 48 8.00 6.56 19.19
C GLU A 48 8.15 7.31 17.87
N GLN A 49 9.05 6.90 16.98
CA GLN A 49 9.24 7.57 15.69
C GLN A 49 8.54 6.81 14.56
N VAL A 50 7.60 7.48 13.91
CA VAL A 50 7.00 7.00 12.66
C VAL A 50 8.07 7.05 11.57
N GLY A 51 8.23 5.95 10.84
CA GLY A 51 9.15 5.85 9.72
C GLY A 51 8.81 6.84 8.61
N ARG A 52 9.78 7.12 7.74
CA ARG A 52 9.67 8.14 6.69
C ARG A 52 8.55 7.88 5.68
N TYR A 53 8.07 6.64 5.55
CA TYR A 53 7.08 6.23 4.56
C TYR A 53 6.00 5.35 5.19
N SER A 54 4.76 5.59 4.74
CA SER A 54 3.61 4.72 4.96
C SER A 54 3.16 4.13 3.63
N PHE A 55 2.70 2.88 3.63
CA PHE A 55 2.20 2.19 2.43
C PHE A 55 0.71 1.93 2.54
N ILE A 56 -0.04 2.30 1.50
CA ILE A 56 -1.49 2.11 1.44
C ILE A 56 -1.82 1.27 0.20
N GLY A 57 -2.59 0.21 0.39
CA GLY A 57 -3.11 -0.62 -0.70
C GLY A 57 -4.62 -0.74 -0.58
N VAL A 58 -5.33 -0.60 -1.70
CA VAL A 58 -6.81 -0.67 -1.76
C VAL A 58 -7.22 -1.45 -3.00
N ASN A 59 -8.37 -2.13 -2.92
CA ASN A 59 -8.99 -2.84 -4.06
C ASN A 59 -8.01 -3.75 -4.84
N PRO A 60 -7.39 -4.75 -4.19
CA PRO A 60 -6.46 -5.66 -4.88
C PRO A 60 -7.20 -6.50 -5.92
N LYS A 61 -6.48 -6.89 -6.98
CA LYS A 61 -7.01 -7.79 -8.03
C LYS A 61 -7.36 -9.19 -7.53
N GLY A 62 -6.80 -9.61 -6.40
CA GLY A 62 -7.05 -10.91 -5.79
C GLY A 62 -6.48 -10.98 -4.38
N VAL A 63 -7.02 -11.90 -3.59
CA VAL A 63 -6.58 -12.21 -2.22
C VAL A 63 -6.31 -13.70 -2.17
N LEU A 64 -5.12 -14.07 -1.69
CA LEU A 64 -4.76 -15.45 -1.41
C LEU A 64 -4.98 -15.72 0.09
N SER A 65 -5.72 -16.77 0.42
CA SER A 65 -6.03 -17.12 1.81
C SER A 65 -5.95 -18.62 2.01
N VAL A 66 -5.47 -19.09 3.16
CA VAL A 66 -5.41 -20.52 3.47
C VAL A 66 -6.47 -20.86 4.52
N LYS A 67 -7.26 -21.91 4.28
CA LYS A 67 -8.23 -22.46 5.22
C LYS A 67 -8.17 -23.97 5.21
N ASP A 68 -8.12 -24.60 6.38
CA ASP A 68 -8.07 -26.06 6.53
C ASP A 68 -6.91 -26.71 5.74
N ASN A 69 -5.74 -26.06 5.71
CA ASN A 69 -4.55 -26.42 4.94
C ASN A 69 -4.73 -26.41 3.41
N ILE A 70 -5.75 -25.70 2.90
CA ILE A 70 -6.02 -25.51 1.47
C ILE A 70 -5.90 -24.01 1.15
N VAL A 71 -5.20 -23.70 0.07
CA VAL A 71 -5.02 -22.35 -0.49
C VAL A 71 -6.22 -21.97 -1.37
#